data_AF-A0A7M2GJX9-F1
#
_entry.id   AF-A0A7M2GJX9-F1
#
_cell.length_a   1.000
_cell.length_b   1.000
_cell.length_c   1.000
_cell.angle_alpha   90.00
_cell.angle_beta   90.00
_cell.angle_gamma   90.00
#
_symmetry.space_group_name_H-M   'P 1'
#
loop_
_entity.id
_entity.type
_entity.pdbx_description
1 polymer ?
#
loop_
_entity_poly.entity_id
_entity_poly.type
_entity_poly.pdbx_seq_one_letter_code
_entity_poly.pdbx_strand_id
1 'polypeptide(L)'
;MKNKPKSIEEFVFQTITAPPPPPPRPVKMAARGPWANMTPEERKAYSQKLIAARKGNHPNKPIPGKPAKLTNAQWAEVQEAARLDTKRIMKKIKEAGQLPDDPMAVEALEKTVKTLRECGRSLGLPRDDGRGQLPERGASVGGRECRSLL
;
A
#
# COMPACT_ATOMS: atom_id res chain seq x y z
N MET A 1 8.30 32.36 -40.63
CA MET A 1 8.22 32.50 -42.10
C MET A 1 9.16 31.47 -42.71
N LYS A 2 8.65 30.28 -43.07
CA LYS A 2 9.48 29.13 -43.49
C LYS A 2 9.52 29.07 -45.02
N ASN A 3 10.72 29.25 -45.56
CA ASN A 3 11.20 28.97 -46.92
C ASN A 3 10.22 29.24 -48.08
N LYS A 4 10.23 30.47 -48.60
CA LYS A 4 9.81 30.76 -49.97
C LYS A 4 11.04 30.56 -50.88
N PRO A 5 10.96 29.79 -51.98
CA PRO A 5 12.05 29.68 -52.95
C PRO A 5 12.32 31.05 -53.58
N LYS A 6 13.58 31.39 -53.83
CA LYS A 6 13.96 32.71 -54.38
C LYS A 6 13.82 32.77 -55.90
N SER A 7 13.88 31.63 -56.58
CA SER A 7 13.66 31.52 -58.03
C SER A 7 12.79 30.33 -58.42
N ILE A 8 12.18 30.39 -59.61
CA ILE A 8 11.36 29.31 -60.18
C ILE A 8 12.21 28.05 -60.41
N GLU A 9 13.45 28.21 -60.81
CA GLU A 9 14.39 27.10 -61.04
C GLU A 9 14.70 26.35 -59.75
N GLU A 10 14.93 27.06 -58.64
CA GLU A 10 15.13 26.44 -57.33
C GLU A 10 13.88 25.69 -56.84
N PHE A 11 12.69 26.22 -57.13
CA PHE A 11 11.43 25.56 -56.80
C PHE A 11 11.22 24.28 -57.61
N VAL A 12 11.49 24.33 -58.91
CA VAL A 12 11.40 23.16 -59.81
C VAL A 12 12.45 22.12 -59.44
N PHE A 13 13.69 22.53 -59.15
CA PHE A 13 14.73 21.60 -58.74
C PHE A 13 14.40 20.93 -57.40
N GLN A 14 13.89 21.68 -56.42
CA GLN A 14 13.43 21.11 -55.14
C GLN A 14 12.25 20.17 -55.30
N THR A 15 11.30 20.44 -56.21
CA THR A 15 10.14 19.56 -56.41
C THR A 15 10.50 18.28 -57.16
N ILE A 16 11.50 18.31 -58.05
CA ILE A 16 11.97 17.13 -58.79
C ILE A 16 12.91 16.27 -57.94
N THR A 17 13.75 16.88 -57.10
CA THR A 17 14.71 16.15 -56.24
C THR A 17 14.16 15.78 -54.87
N ALA A 18 13.03 16.37 -54.45
CA ALA A 18 12.41 15.97 -53.19
C ALA A 18 11.92 14.51 -53.28
N PRO A 19 12.29 13.66 -52.31
CA PRO A 19 11.71 12.32 -52.23
C PRO A 19 10.19 12.45 -52.08
N PRO A 20 9.40 11.52 -52.68
CA PRO A 20 7.95 11.57 -52.56
C PRO A 20 7.57 11.61 -51.07
N PRO A 21 6.56 12.43 -50.70
CA PRO A 21 6.11 12.46 -49.32
C PRO A 21 5.69 11.04 -48.91
N PRO A 22 6.06 10.59 -47.70
CA PRO A 22 5.69 9.26 -47.24
C PRO A 22 4.17 9.12 -47.30
N PRO A 23 3.64 7.96 -47.71
CA PRO A 23 2.19 7.75 -47.73
C PRO A 23 1.61 8.06 -46.34
N PRO A 24 0.42 8.67 -46.26
CA PRO A 24 -0.23 8.91 -44.98
C PRO A 24 -0.36 7.58 -44.25
N ARG A 25 0.20 7.51 -43.03
CA ARG A 25 0.11 6.29 -42.22
C ARG A 25 -1.38 5.99 -42.00
N PRO A 26 -1.83 4.73 -42.13
CA PRO A 26 -3.20 4.39 -41.83
C PRO A 26 -3.52 4.84 -40.40
N VAL A 27 -4.68 5.50 -40.22
CA VAL A 27 -5.18 5.86 -38.90
C VAL A 27 -5.25 4.56 -38.11
N LYS A 28 -4.43 4.44 -37.05
CA LYS A 28 -4.50 3.31 -36.13
C LYS A 28 -5.90 3.34 -35.49
N MET A 29 -6.86 2.64 -36.09
CA MET A 29 -8.12 2.37 -35.42
C MET A 29 -7.77 1.57 -34.18
N ALA A 30 -8.02 2.15 -33.00
CA ALA A 30 -7.86 1.42 -31.75
C ALA A 30 -8.62 0.11 -31.87
N ALA A 31 -7.98 -1.01 -31.53
CA ALA A 31 -8.62 -2.31 -31.55
C ALA A 31 -9.94 -2.19 -30.79
N ARG A 32 -11.04 -2.52 -31.48
CA ARG A 32 -12.38 -2.51 -30.90
C ARG A 32 -12.38 -3.53 -29.76
N GLY A 33 -12.23 -3.03 -28.53
CA GLY A 33 -12.21 -3.87 -27.33
C GLY A 33 -13.54 -4.61 -27.14
N PRO A 34 -13.66 -5.48 -26.12
CA PRO A 34 -14.86 -6.29 -25.87
C PRO A 34 -16.16 -5.47 -25.65
N TRP A 35 -16.03 -4.15 -25.53
CA TRP A 35 -17.09 -3.15 -25.35
C TRP A 35 -17.58 -2.51 -26.67
N ALA A 36 -16.98 -2.85 -27.82
CA ALA A 36 -17.25 -2.18 -29.08
C ALA A 36 -18.67 -2.35 -29.62
N ASN A 37 -19.29 -3.50 -29.34
CA ASN A 37 -20.65 -3.82 -29.79
C ASN A 37 -21.71 -3.67 -28.69
N MET A 38 -21.31 -3.20 -27.49
CA MET A 38 -22.23 -2.99 -26.37
C MET A 38 -22.92 -1.63 -26.48
N THR A 39 -24.19 -1.60 -26.09
CA THR A 39 -24.93 -0.34 -25.89
C THR A 39 -24.31 0.47 -24.75
N PRO A 40 -24.53 1.79 -24.67
CA PRO A 40 -24.01 2.61 -23.56
C PRO A 40 -24.46 2.10 -22.18
N GLU A 41 -25.67 1.57 -22.08
CA GLU A 41 -26.24 1.00 -20.85
C GLU A 41 -25.52 -0.30 -20.45
N GLU A 42 -25.25 -1.18 -21.41
CA GLU A 42 -24.49 -2.41 -21.19
C GLU A 42 -23.04 -2.14 -20.78
N ARG A 43 -22.40 -1.11 -21.36
CA ARG A 43 -21.05 -0.69 -20.94
C ARG A 43 -21.04 -0.18 -19.50
N LYS A 44 -22.08 0.55 -19.10
CA LYS A 44 -22.23 1.02 -17.71
C LYS A 44 -22.40 -0.15 -16.75
N ALA A 45 -23.26 -1.11 -17.07
CA ALA A 45 -23.45 -2.32 -16.25
C ALA A 45 -22.17 -3.18 -16.20
N TYR A 46 -21.47 -3.34 -17.32
CA TYR A 46 -20.22 -4.10 -17.39
C TYR A 46 -19.10 -3.46 -16.58
N SER A 47 -18.94 -2.13 -16.67
CA SER A 47 -17.94 -1.42 -15.85
C SER A 47 -18.25 -1.50 -14.36
N GLN A 48 -19.52 -1.39 -13.96
CA GLN A 48 -19.95 -1.61 -12.58
C GLN A 48 -19.63 -3.02 -12.08
N LYS A 49 -19.87 -4.06 -12.90
CA LYS A 49 -19.50 -5.45 -12.58
C LYS A 49 -18.00 -5.62 -12.38
N LEU A 50 -17.17 -5.02 -13.25
CA LEU A 50 -15.71 -5.06 -13.09
C LEU A 50 -15.23 -4.32 -11.85
N ILE A 51 -15.82 -3.18 -11.52
CA ILE A 51 -15.50 -2.42 -10.30
C ILE A 51 -15.90 -3.22 -9.06
N ALA A 52 -17.09 -3.83 -9.06
CA ALA A 52 -17.56 -4.69 -7.96
C ALA A 52 -16.64 -5.90 -7.76
N ALA A 53 -16.22 -6.56 -8.84
CA ALA A 53 -15.26 -7.67 -8.79
C ALA A 53 -13.88 -7.25 -8.24
N ARG A 54 -13.46 -6.00 -8.49
CA ARG A 54 -12.22 -5.42 -7.91
C ARG A 54 -12.40 -4.99 -6.45
N LYS A 55 -13.62 -4.67 -6.01
CA LYS A 55 -13.94 -4.20 -4.66
C LYS A 55 -13.87 -5.35 -3.64
N GLY A 56 -12.66 -5.79 -3.33
CA GLY A 56 -12.40 -6.80 -2.30
C GLY A 56 -11.14 -7.61 -2.51
N ASN A 57 -10.66 -7.75 -3.75
CA ASN A 57 -9.54 -8.62 -4.07
C ASN A 57 -8.18 -7.91 -3.99
N HIS A 58 -7.90 -7.30 -2.83
CA HIS A 58 -6.59 -6.71 -2.55
C HIS A 58 -6.06 -7.20 -1.20
N PRO A 59 -5.58 -8.45 -1.13
CA PRO A 59 -5.04 -9.03 0.11
C PRO A 59 -3.86 -8.23 0.68
N ASN A 60 -3.16 -7.49 -0.19
CA ASN A 60 -1.96 -6.72 0.15
C ASN A 60 -2.19 -5.19 0.10
N LYS A 61 -3.44 -4.72 0.20
CA LYS A 61 -3.67 -3.27 0.33
C LYS A 61 -2.97 -2.78 1.60
N PRO A 62 -2.07 -1.79 1.51
CA PRO A 62 -1.40 -1.24 2.69
C PRO A 62 -2.45 -0.53 3.53
N ILE A 63 -2.86 -1.17 4.62
CA ILE A 63 -3.66 -0.53 5.66
C ILE A 63 -2.66 0.22 6.56
N PRO A 64 -2.87 1.50 6.88
CA PRO A 64 -2.02 2.23 7.81
C PRO A 64 -1.88 1.44 9.12
N GLY A 65 -0.63 1.25 9.58
CA GLY A 65 -0.33 0.48 10.80
C GLY A 65 -0.30 -1.04 10.63
N LYS A 66 -0.72 -1.60 9.50
CA LYS A 66 -0.60 -3.04 9.23
C LYS A 66 0.78 -3.37 8.65
N PRO A 67 1.50 -4.38 9.19
CA PRO A 67 2.75 -4.84 8.62
C PRO A 67 2.58 -5.42 7.20
N ALA A 68 3.52 -5.10 6.30
CA ALA A 68 3.43 -5.45 4.88
C ALA A 68 3.39 -6.97 4.59
N LYS A 69 3.99 -7.78 5.48
CA LYS A 69 4.13 -9.24 5.28
C LYS A 69 2.98 -10.06 5.85
N LEU A 70 2.02 -9.43 6.54
CA LEU A 70 0.90 -10.10 7.18
C LEU A 70 -0.36 -10.01 6.30
N THR A 71 -1.14 -11.08 6.25
CA THR A 71 -2.48 -11.03 5.64
C THR A 71 -3.44 -10.24 6.56
N ASN A 72 -4.60 -9.81 6.04
CA ASN A 72 -5.59 -9.11 6.87
C ASN A 72 -6.09 -10.01 8.02
N ALA A 73 -6.25 -11.31 7.78
CA ALA A 73 -6.67 -12.27 8.80
C ALA A 73 -5.62 -12.42 9.90
N GLN A 74 -4.35 -12.63 9.52
CA GLN A 74 -3.26 -12.73 10.49
C GLN A 74 -3.06 -11.43 11.27
N TRP A 75 -3.28 -10.28 10.64
CA TRP A 75 -3.22 -9.00 11.34
C TRP A 75 -4.33 -8.85 12.39
N ALA A 76 -5.55 -9.29 12.07
CA ALA A 76 -6.66 -9.29 13.02
C ALA A 76 -6.37 -10.20 14.24
N GLU A 77 -5.76 -11.36 14.02
CA GLU A 77 -5.32 -12.25 15.10
C GLU A 77 -4.27 -11.59 16.01
N VAL A 78 -3.31 -10.86 15.41
CA VAL A 78 -2.30 -10.11 16.15
C VAL A 78 -2.95 -9.02 17.02
N GLN A 79 -3.92 -8.29 16.48
CA GLN A 79 -4.66 -7.25 17.20
C GLN A 79 -5.47 -7.80 18.37
N GLU A 80 -6.20 -8.91 18.16
CA GLU A 80 -6.97 -9.54 19.24
C GLU A 80 -6.07 -10.09 20.35
N ALA A 81 -4.95 -10.71 19.98
CA ALA A 81 -3.97 -11.18 20.96
C ALA A 81 -3.35 -10.01 21.76
N ALA A 82 -3.02 -8.89 21.09
CA ALA A 82 -2.50 -7.70 21.74
C ALA A 82 -3.54 -7.06 22.67
N ARG A 83 -4.83 -7.07 22.30
CA ARG A 83 -5.93 -6.59 23.14
C ARG A 83 -6.05 -7.37 24.45
N LEU A 84 -5.97 -8.71 24.38
CA LEU A 84 -6.02 -9.58 25.57
C LEU A 84 -4.81 -9.36 26.48
N ASP A 85 -3.61 -9.27 25.90
CA ASP A 85 -2.39 -8.98 26.67
C ASP A 85 -2.46 -7.63 27.35
N THR A 86 -2.94 -6.60 26.65
CA THR A 86 -3.05 -5.24 27.18
C THR A 86 -3.95 -5.23 28.41
N LYS A 87 -5.12 -5.88 28.34
CA LYS A 87 -6.01 -6.04 29.51
C LYS A 87 -5.31 -6.73 30.68
N ARG A 88 -4.55 -7.80 30.41
CA ARG A 88 -3.81 -8.53 31.44
C ARG A 88 -2.73 -7.66 32.09
N ILE A 89 -2.00 -6.87 31.30
CA ILE A 89 -0.94 -5.99 31.77
C ILE A 89 -1.53 -4.83 32.58
N MET A 90 -2.55 -4.16 32.07
CA MET A 90 -3.24 -3.08 32.79
C MET A 90 -3.81 -3.55 34.12
N LYS A 91 -4.35 -4.79 34.17
CA LYS A 91 -4.78 -5.41 35.43
C LYS A 91 -3.61 -5.57 36.43
N LYS A 92 -2.46 -6.08 35.99
CA LYS A 92 -1.27 -6.22 36.84
C LYS A 92 -0.73 -4.88 37.33
N ILE A 93 -0.71 -3.86 36.47
CA ILE A 93 -0.28 -2.50 36.83
C ILE A 93 -1.22 -1.91 37.89
N LYS A 94 -2.53 -2.13 37.73
CA LYS A 94 -3.53 -1.73 38.72
C LYS A 94 -3.35 -2.45 40.06
N GLU A 95 -3.12 -3.76 40.04
CA GLU A 95 -2.85 -4.57 41.24
C GLU A 95 -1.56 -4.15 41.95
N ALA A 96 -0.56 -3.68 41.21
CA ALA A 96 0.68 -3.14 41.76
C ALA A 96 0.55 -1.70 42.32
N GLY A 97 -0.61 -1.05 42.17
CA GLY A 97 -0.80 0.35 42.57
C GLY A 97 0.02 1.35 41.75
N GLN A 98 0.45 0.97 40.55
CA GLN A 98 1.29 1.79 39.66
C GLN A 98 0.47 2.51 38.58
N LEU A 99 -0.85 2.52 38.71
CA LEU A 99 -1.71 3.15 37.71
C LEU A 99 -1.74 4.67 37.95
N PRO A 100 -1.56 5.51 36.91
CA PRO A 100 -1.70 6.96 37.04
C PRO A 100 -3.11 7.34 37.51
N ASP A 101 -3.22 8.41 38.31
CA ASP A 101 -4.51 8.94 38.77
C ASP A 101 -5.27 9.69 37.66
N ASP A 102 -4.55 10.25 36.69
CA ASP A 102 -5.14 10.97 35.56
C ASP A 102 -5.73 9.99 34.52
N PRO A 103 -7.03 10.08 34.20
CA PRO A 103 -7.66 9.23 33.19
C PRO A 103 -7.00 9.35 31.81
N MET A 104 -6.50 10.53 31.42
CA MET A 104 -5.80 10.68 30.13
C MET A 104 -4.49 9.89 30.10
N ALA A 105 -3.78 9.83 31.21
CA ALA A 105 -2.54 9.06 31.33
C ALA A 105 -2.81 7.55 31.27
N VAL A 106 -3.94 7.09 31.82
CA VAL A 106 -4.36 5.69 31.72
C VAL A 106 -4.66 5.29 30.27
N GLU A 107 -5.38 6.12 29.53
CA GLU A 107 -5.66 5.88 28.11
C GLU A 107 -4.38 5.87 27.26
N ALA A 108 -3.47 6.81 27.52
CA ALA A 108 -2.16 6.86 26.86
C ALA A 108 -1.33 5.59 27.14
N LEU A 109 -1.35 5.13 28.39
CA LEU A 109 -0.67 3.90 28.80
C LEU A 109 -1.27 2.67 28.10
N GLU A 110 -2.61 2.55 28.08
CA GLU A 110 -3.29 1.45 27.40
C GLU A 110 -2.94 1.43 25.91
N LYS A 111 -2.96 2.60 25.25
CA LYS A 111 -2.59 2.74 23.85
C LYS A 111 -1.13 2.35 23.61
N THR A 112 -0.22 2.78 24.48
CA THR A 112 1.21 2.48 24.37
C THR A 112 1.47 0.98 24.52
N VAL A 113 0.89 0.34 25.54
CA VAL A 113 1.01 -1.10 25.76
C VAL A 113 0.45 -1.89 24.57
N LYS A 114 -0.71 -1.46 24.04
CA LYS A 114 -1.32 -2.08 22.86
C LYS A 114 -0.38 -2.01 21.65
N THR A 115 0.13 -0.83 21.32
CA THR A 115 1.05 -0.64 20.18
C THR A 115 2.33 -1.46 20.34
N LEU A 116 2.92 -1.50 21.54
CA LEU A 116 4.10 -2.31 21.81
C LEU A 116 3.84 -3.81 21.58
N ARG A 117 2.66 -4.31 21.96
CA ARG A 117 2.30 -5.73 21.77
C ARG A 117 2.00 -6.07 20.32
N GLU A 118 1.34 -5.17 19.58
CA GLU A 118 1.12 -5.31 18.13
C GLU A 118 2.44 -5.33 17.35
N CYS A 119 3.39 -4.44 17.69
CA CYS A 119 4.72 -4.38 17.10
C CYS A 119 5.56 -5.62 17.45
N GLY A 120 5.62 -6.02 18.74
CA GLY A 120 6.43 -7.17 19.15
C GLY A 120 5.99 -8.47 18.48
N ARG A 121 4.68 -8.69 18.35
CA ARG A 121 4.12 -9.90 17.70
C ARG A 121 4.31 -9.93 16.20
N SER A 122 4.18 -8.77 15.54
CA SER A 122 4.43 -8.69 14.09
C SER A 122 5.89 -8.86 13.72
N LEU A 123 6.82 -8.60 14.66
CA LEU A 123 8.25 -8.85 14.51
C LEU A 123 8.69 -10.25 14.97
N GLY A 124 7.76 -11.08 15.47
CA GLY A 124 8.08 -12.43 15.94
C GLY A 124 8.90 -12.46 17.24
N LEU A 125 8.85 -11.39 18.05
CA LEU A 125 9.52 -11.39 19.34
C LEU A 125 8.83 -12.41 20.28
N PRO A 126 9.60 -13.23 21.01
CA PRO A 126 9.04 -14.21 21.93
C PRO A 126 8.16 -13.50 22.97
N ARG A 127 7.08 -14.17 23.36
CA ARG A 127 6.26 -13.70 24.49
C ARG A 127 7.14 -13.79 25.73
N ASP A 128 7.32 -12.67 26.43
CA ASP A 128 7.82 -12.67 27.80
C ASP A 128 6.73 -13.26 28.70
N ASP A 129 6.68 -14.58 28.74
CA ASP A 129 5.76 -15.40 29.53
C ASP A 129 6.03 -15.28 31.04
N GLY A 130 7.12 -14.59 31.43
CA GLY A 130 7.66 -14.67 32.78
C GLY A 130 8.30 -16.02 33.11
N ARG A 131 8.44 -16.94 32.14
CA ARG A 131 9.32 -18.10 32.26
C ARG A 131 10.70 -17.69 31.75
N GLY A 132 11.53 -17.21 32.66
CA GLY A 132 12.92 -16.90 32.39
C GLY A 132 13.64 -18.13 31.84
N GLN A 133 13.85 -18.15 30.53
CA GLN A 133 14.89 -18.96 29.92
C GLN A 133 15.72 -17.98 29.11
N LEU A 134 16.77 -17.47 29.77
CA LEU A 134 17.80 -16.67 29.12
C LEU A 134 18.31 -17.48 27.92
N PRO A 135 18.12 -17.02 26.67
CA PRO A 135 18.77 -17.67 25.56
C PRO A 135 20.27 -17.42 25.69
N GLU A 136 21.03 -18.50 25.81
CA GLU A 136 22.47 -18.47 25.73
C GLU A 136 22.89 -17.76 24.43
N ARG A 137 23.80 -16.81 24.61
CA ARG A 137 24.71 -16.17 23.65
C ARG A 137 24.54 -16.60 22.19
N GLY A 138 24.19 -15.63 21.33
CA GLY A 138 24.62 -15.65 19.93
C GLY A 138 23.55 -15.30 18.90
N ALA A 139 23.05 -14.06 18.91
CA ALA A 139 22.46 -13.50 17.69
C ALA A 139 22.65 -11.98 17.68
N SER A 140 23.44 -11.51 16.73
CA SER A 140 23.61 -10.10 16.37
C SER A 140 22.24 -9.50 16.05
N VAL A 141 21.71 -8.66 16.95
CA VAL A 141 20.48 -7.91 16.69
C VAL A 141 20.87 -6.63 15.95
N GLY A 142 20.77 -6.69 14.63
CA GLY A 142 20.83 -5.51 13.77
C GLY A 142 19.69 -4.56 14.12
N GLY A 143 20.04 -3.47 14.81
CA GLY A 143 19.11 -2.40 15.16
C GLY A 143 18.47 -1.80 13.92
N ARG A 144 17.14 -1.85 13.86
CA ARG A 144 16.35 -1.00 12.96
C ARG A 144 15.22 -0.34 13.75
N GLU A 145 15.56 0.87 14.17
CA GLU A 145 14.74 2.04 14.43
C GLU A 145 13.21 1.85 14.38
N CYS A 146 12.60 1.77 15.57
CA CYS A 146 11.25 2.29 15.79
C CYS A 146 11.31 3.82 15.88
N ARG A 147 11.56 4.50 14.74
CA ARG A 147 11.44 5.97 14.66
C ARG A 147 10.32 6.34 13.70
N SER A 148 9.15 6.57 14.28
CA SER A 148 8.19 7.63 13.90
C SER A 148 6.85 7.28 14.52
N LEU A 149 6.39 8.12 15.47
CA LEU A 149 5.00 8.41 15.87
C LEU A 149 5.01 8.92 17.33
N LEU A 150 5.59 10.10 17.52
CA LEU A 150 5.18 11.06 18.54
C LEU A 150 4.54 12.24 17.79
#